data_AF-A0A1V5A619-F1
#
_entry.id   AF-A0A1V5A619-F1
#
_cell.length_a   1.000
_cell.length_b   1.000
_cell.length_c   1.000
_cell.angle_alpha   90.00
_cell.angle_beta   90.00
_cell.angle_gamma   90.00
#
_symmetry.space_group_name_H-M   'P 1'
#
loop_
_entity.id
_entity.type
_entity.pdbx_description
1 polymer ?
#
loop_
_entity_poly.entity_id
_entity_poly.type
_entity_poly.pdbx_seq_one_letter_code
_entity_poly.pdbx_strand_id
1 'polypeptide(L)' 'MDPKIINILLLVVGFFLLLTGIMQVMASPGIIDYFSIIFGIILIVTAIVGFWKGKVV' A
#
# COMPACT_ATOMS: atom_id res chain seq x y z
N MET A 1 20.32 -4.02 -0.68
CA MET A 1 19.05 -4.65 -0.30
C MET A 1 18.37 -5.10 -1.58
N ASP A 2 17.99 -6.37 -1.70
CA ASP A 2 17.44 -6.89 -2.97
C ASP A 2 16.15 -6.16 -3.35
N PRO A 3 15.97 -5.74 -4.62
CA PRO A 3 14.75 -5.08 -5.08
C PRO A 3 13.48 -5.87 -4.76
N LYS A 4 13.59 -7.20 -4.79
CA LYS A 4 12.50 -8.11 -4.41
C LYS A 4 12.09 -7.93 -2.94
N ILE A 5 13.04 -7.78 -2.03
CA ILE A 5 12.76 -7.59 -0.59
C ILE A 5 12.06 -6.25 -0.37
N ILE A 6 12.50 -5.19 -1.05
CA ILE A 6 11.88 -3.86 -0.96
C ILE A 6 10.45 -3.89 -1.49
N ASN A 7 10.20 -4.56 -2.63
CA ASN A 7 8.85 -4.69 -3.18
C ASN A 7 7.92 -5.53 -2.27
N ILE A 8 8.44 -6.57 -1.61
CA ILE A 8 7.67 -7.32 -0.59
C ILE A 8 7.31 -6.39 0.58
N LEU A 9 8.27 -5.61 1.08
CA LEU A 9 8.01 -4.68 2.18
C LEU A 9 6.99 -3.60 1.79
N LEU A 10 7.09 -3.04 0.58
CA LEU A 10 6.10 -2.08 0.06
C LEU A 10 4.71 -2.69 -0.04
N LEU A 11 4.61 -3.95 -0.49
CA LEU A 11 3.34 -4.67 -0.56
C LEU A 11 2.73 -4.86 0.83
N VAL A 12 3.55 -5.27 1.81
CA VAL A 12 3.13 -5.46 3.20
C VAL A 12 2.65 -4.13 3.81
N VAL A 13 3.43 -3.06 3.66
CA VAL A 13 3.09 -1.73 4.16
C VAL A 13 1.79 -1.22 3.49
N GLY A 14 1.68 -1.37 2.18
CA GLY A 14 0.47 -0.99 1.44
C GLY A 14 -0.76 -1.75 1.92
N PHE A 15 -0.62 -3.05 2.19
CA PHE A 15 -1.71 -3.89 2.70
C PHE A 15 -2.18 -3.46 4.10
N PHE A 16 -1.24 -3.21 5.03
CA PHE A 16 -1.58 -2.70 6.35
C PHE A 16 -2.24 -1.33 6.29
N LEU A 17 -1.74 -0.43 5.44
CA LEU A 17 -2.32 0.90 5.27
C LEU A 17 -3.75 0.83 4.74
N LEU A 18 -4.02 -0.10 3.81
CA LEU A 18 -5.35 -0.35 3.26
C LEU A 18 -6.31 -0.88 4.33
N LEU A 19 -5.87 -1.86 5.14
CA LEU A 19 -6.65 -2.40 6.26
C LEU A 19 -6.97 -1.31 7.28
N THR A 20 -5.97 -0.53 7.69
CA THR A 20 -6.16 0.57 8.65
C THR A 20 -7.10 1.63 8.09
N GLY A 21 -6.97 2.00 6.81
CA GLY A 21 -7.88 2.94 6.16
C GLY A 21 -9.32 2.44 6.10
N ILE A 22 -9.54 1.15 5.78
CA ILE A 22 -10.88 0.55 5.81
C ILE A 22 -11.46 0.60 7.23
N MET A 23 -10.69 0.22 8.24
CA MET A 23 -11.13 0.25 9.64
C MET A 23 -11.48 1.68 10.09
N GLN A 24 -10.69 2.68 9.69
CA GLN A 24 -10.95 4.09 10.00
C GLN A 24 -12.26 4.57 9.37
N VAL A 25 -12.48 4.30 8.08
CA VAL A 25 -13.72 4.66 7.38
C VAL A 25 -14.94 4.00 8.02
N MET A 26 -14.82 2.76 8.47
CA MET A 26 -15.91 2.06 9.17
C MET A 26 -16.18 2.61 10.57
N ALA A 27 -15.14 3.05 11.29
CA ALA A 27 -15.27 3.58 12.65
C ALA A 27 -15.82 5.02 12.67
N SER A 28 -15.37 5.87 11.76
CA SER A 28 -15.79 7.26 11.62
C SER A 28 -15.49 7.73 10.19
N PRO A 29 -16.50 7.85 9.31
CA PRO A 29 -16.26 8.21 7.92
C PRO A 29 -15.79 9.67 7.78
N GLY A 30 -14.49 9.88 7.64
CA GLY A 30 -13.87 11.16 7.31
C GLY A 30 -13.23 11.17 5.93
N ILE A 31 -13.20 12.33 5.27
CA ILE A 31 -12.52 12.51 3.96
C ILE A 31 -11.02 12.13 4.07
N ILE A 32 -10.41 12.37 5.23
CA ILE A 32 -9.01 12.07 5.51
C ILE A 32 -8.74 10.56 5.49
N ASP A 33 -9.69 9.73 5.95
CA ASP A 33 -9.53 8.28 6.07
C ASP A 33 -9.48 7.59 4.70
N TYR A 34 -10.15 8.17 3.69
CA TYR A 34 -10.07 7.70 2.31
C TYR A 34 -8.67 7.89 1.70
N PHE A 35 -7.88 8.86 2.17
CA PHE A 35 -6.49 9.00 1.69
C PHE A 35 -5.64 7.80 2.08
N SER A 36 -5.81 7.26 3.28
CA SER A 36 -5.11 6.04 3.72
C SER A 36 -5.37 4.87 2.77
N ILE A 37 -6.62 4.72 2.33
CA ILE A 37 -7.02 3.69 1.35
C ILE A 37 -6.36 3.96 -0.01
N ILE A 38 -6.41 5.20 -0.51
CA ILE A 38 -5.82 5.58 -1.80
C ILE A 38 -4.31 5.34 -1.81
N PHE A 39 -3.59 5.79 -0.78
CA PHE A 39 -2.15 5.55 -0.65
C PHE A 39 -1.83 4.07 -0.51
N GLY A 40 -2.64 3.30 0.22
CA GLY A 40 -2.49 1.85 0.33
C GLY A 40 -2.57 1.15 -1.03
N ILE A 41 -3.57 1.52 -1.84
CA ILE A 41 -3.73 1.00 -3.20
C ILE A 41 -2.52 1.37 -4.07
N ILE A 42 -2.07 2.63 -4.04
CA ILE A 42 -0.92 3.09 -4.82
C ILE A 42 0.33 2.28 -4.46
N LEU A 43 0.60 2.06 -3.17
CA LEU A 43 1.74 1.28 -2.70
C LEU A 43 1.70 -0.18 -3.15
N ILE A 44 0.51 -0.80 -3.14
CA ILE A 44 0.35 -2.16 -3.65
C ILE A 44 0.62 -2.21 -5.16
N VAL A 45 0.08 -1.24 -5.92
CA VAL A 45 0.30 -1.16 -7.36
C VAL A 45 1.78 -0.95 -7.69
N THR A 46 2.47 -0.02 -7.02
CA THR A 46 3.91 0.19 -7.24
C THR A 46 4.73 -1.03 -6.87
N ALA A 47 4.40 -1.73 -5.78
CA ALA A 47 5.05 -2.98 -5.40
C ALA A 47 4.87 -4.07 -6.49
N ILE A 48 3.66 -4.26 -7.00
CA ILE A 48 3.36 -5.21 -8.10
C ILE A 48 4.16 -4.85 -9.35
N VAL A 49 4.14 -3.58 -9.76
CA VAL A 49 4.92 -3.11 -10.93
C VAL A 49 6.42 -3.31 -10.71
N GLY A 50 6.90 -3.10 -9.48
CA GLY A 50 8.28 -3.37 -9.10
C GLY A 50 8.66 -4.84 -9.26
N PHE A 51 7.78 -5.77 -8.84
CA PHE A 51 8.01 -7.20 -9.07
C PHE A 51 8.09 -7.54 -10.56
N TRP A 52 7.20 -6.97 -11.37
CA TRP A 52 7.18 -7.21 -12.81
C TRP A 52 8.45 -6.70 -13.52
N LYS A 53 8.96 -5.55 -13.10
CA LYS A 53 10.17 -4.95 -13.69
C LYS A 53 11.47 -5.49 -13.09
N GLY A 54 11.40 -6.31 -12.04
CA GLY A 54 12.57 -6.80 -11.31
C GLY A 54 13.39 -5.69 -10.64
N LYS A 55 12.79 -4.52 -10.41
CA LYS A 55 13.42 -3.31 -9.87
C LYS A 55 12.51 -2.66 -8.84
N VAL A 56 13.06 -1.82 -7.98
CA VAL A 56 12.24 -0.96 -7.10
C VAL A 56 11.73 0.19 -7.95
N VAL A 57 10.41 0.42 -7.91
CA VAL A 57 9.72 1.47 -8.68
C VAL A 57 9.23 2.54 -7.73
#